data_AF-W3AMR4-F1
#
_entry.id   AF-W3AMR4-F1
#
_cell.length_a   1.000
_cell.length_b   1.000
_cell.length_c   1.000
_cell.angle_alpha   90.00
_cell.angle_beta   90.00
_cell.angle_gamma   90.00
#
_symmetry.space_group_name_H-M   'P 1'
#
loop_
_entity.id
_entity.type
_entity.pdbx_description
1 polymer ?
#
loop_
_entity_poly.entity_id
_entity_poly.type
_entity_poly.pdbx_seq_one_letter_code
_entity_poly.pdbx_strand_id
1 'polypeptide(L)'
;MAQMNPDFKYYVQVEGTWENKDKTCKVIISRFQNIEMKYGQCSLSSSYAAKGIPPQMITNQMMGFNSPMMTMGRNYKIHDGEEIKLTVMNPSICADGKAVYSLEEAWYGNGILHLVVMNNTDKSKTEIELSKEKPDFSEQSVREDGIYSCTCGYTGPVGKFCPECGKKIEG
;
A
#
# COMPACT_ATOMS: atom_id res chain seq x y z
N MET A 1 -1.90 -2.87 -30.03
CA MET A 1 -1.28 -1.96 -29.06
C MET A 1 -1.69 -2.44 -27.67
N ALA A 2 -0.75 -2.74 -26.78
CA ALA A 2 -1.10 -3.15 -25.42
C ALA A 2 -1.74 -1.95 -24.70
N GLN A 3 -2.99 -2.09 -24.29
CA GLN A 3 -3.68 -1.07 -23.51
C GLN A 3 -3.02 -1.02 -22.13
N MET A 4 -2.36 0.11 -21.81
CA MET A 4 -1.73 0.32 -20.52
C MET A 4 -2.80 0.22 -19.41
N ASN A 5 -2.55 -0.57 -18.37
CA ASN A 5 -3.50 -0.74 -17.28
C ASN A 5 -3.77 0.62 -16.61
N PRO A 6 -4.99 1.19 -16.71
CA PRO A 6 -5.29 2.51 -16.17
C PRO A 6 -5.15 2.59 -14.64
N ASP A 7 -5.19 1.45 -13.96
CA ASP A 7 -5.05 1.37 -12.50
C ASP A 7 -3.59 1.35 -12.04
N PHE A 8 -2.60 1.26 -12.95
CA PHE A 8 -1.18 1.16 -12.61
C PHE A 8 -0.70 2.28 -11.66
N LYS A 9 -1.23 3.50 -11.82
CA LYS A 9 -0.92 4.64 -10.95
C LYS A 9 -1.20 4.36 -9.46
N TYR A 10 -2.22 3.55 -9.14
CA TYR A 10 -2.56 3.22 -7.76
C TYR A 10 -1.52 2.28 -7.14
N TYR A 11 -1.03 1.31 -7.91
CA TYR A 11 0.06 0.41 -7.47
C TYR A 11 1.32 1.21 -7.12
N VAL A 12 1.68 2.22 -7.92
CA VAL A 12 2.81 3.11 -7.64
C VAL A 12 2.60 3.91 -6.36
N GLN A 13 1.37 4.37 -6.09
CA GLN A 13 1.06 5.17 -4.92
C GLN A 13 1.19 4.37 -3.61
N VAL A 14 0.71 3.12 -3.61
CA VAL A 14 0.75 2.24 -2.41
C VAL A 14 2.04 1.43 -2.27
N GLU A 15 2.89 1.38 -3.30
CA GLU A 15 4.17 0.67 -3.25
C GLU A 15 5.05 1.17 -2.11
N GLY A 16 5.66 0.26 -1.37
CA GLY A 16 6.67 0.57 -0.36
C GLY A 16 6.57 -0.35 0.86
N THR A 17 7.29 0.03 1.90
CA THR A 17 7.26 -0.64 3.20
C THR A 17 6.43 0.18 4.16
N TRP A 18 5.53 -0.47 4.88
CA TRP A 18 4.55 0.11 5.78
C TRP A 18 4.67 -0.58 7.13
N GLU A 19 4.68 0.19 8.21
CA GLU A 19 4.85 -0.34 9.56
C GLU A 19 3.96 0.43 10.55
N ASN A 20 3.45 -0.25 11.57
CA ASN A 20 2.72 0.38 12.67
C ASN A 20 3.68 0.82 13.77
N LYS A 21 3.22 1.75 14.63
CA LYS A 21 4.06 2.39 15.66
C LYS A 21 4.66 1.40 16.66
N ASP A 22 3.94 0.33 16.96
CA ASP A 22 4.31 -0.75 17.87
C ASP A 22 5.11 -1.88 17.20
N LYS A 23 5.36 -1.79 15.88
CA LYS A 23 6.14 -2.75 15.08
C LYS A 23 5.61 -4.18 15.15
N THR A 24 4.34 -4.34 15.46
CA THR A 24 3.65 -5.65 15.47
C THR A 24 3.19 -6.04 14.07
N CYS A 25 3.05 -5.08 13.17
CA CYS A 25 2.62 -5.26 11.79
C CYS A 25 3.54 -4.54 10.81
N LYS A 26 4.02 -5.27 9.81
CA LYS A 26 4.81 -4.74 8.70
C LYS A 26 4.29 -5.28 7.39
N VAL A 27 4.11 -4.41 6.40
CA VAL A 27 3.63 -4.75 5.05
C VAL A 27 4.58 -4.21 4.00
N ILE A 28 4.93 -5.06 3.04
CA ILE A 28 5.71 -4.72 1.87
C ILE A 28 4.79 -4.87 0.65
N ILE A 29 4.57 -3.76 -0.04
CA ILE A 29 3.73 -3.70 -1.24
C ILE A 29 4.62 -3.42 -2.44
N SER A 30 4.61 -4.32 -3.42
CA SER A 30 5.32 -4.14 -4.68
C SER A 30 4.41 -3.52 -5.74
N ARG A 31 4.96 -2.69 -6.62
CA ARG A 31 4.24 -2.23 -7.82
C ARG A 31 3.83 -3.37 -8.77
N PHE A 32 4.43 -4.55 -8.63
CA PHE A 32 4.17 -5.75 -9.45
C PHE A 32 3.10 -6.67 -8.85
N GLN A 33 2.12 -6.10 -8.13
CA GLN A 33 0.97 -6.81 -7.59
C GLN A 33 1.28 -7.83 -6.47
N ASN A 34 2.48 -7.80 -5.89
CA ASN A 34 2.82 -8.65 -4.74
C ASN A 34 2.65 -7.88 -3.43
N ILE A 35 2.06 -8.54 -2.44
CA ILE A 35 1.94 -8.05 -1.07
C ILE A 35 2.47 -9.10 -0.09
N GLU A 36 3.34 -8.65 0.81
CA GLU A 36 3.85 -9.45 1.91
C GLU A 36 3.52 -8.74 3.21
N MET A 37 3.06 -9.49 4.20
CA MET A 37 2.68 -8.96 5.51
C MET A 37 3.23 -9.86 6.61
N LYS A 38 3.75 -9.23 7.66
CA LYS A 38 4.06 -9.86 8.94
C LYS A 38 3.16 -9.27 10.00
N TYR A 39 2.59 -10.12 10.84
CA TYR A 39 1.74 -9.73 11.97
C TYR A 39 2.05 -10.64 13.17
N GLY A 40 2.81 -10.13 14.13
CA GLY A 40 3.43 -10.94 15.17
C GLY A 40 4.32 -12.04 14.58
N GLN A 41 4.03 -13.30 14.90
CA GLN A 41 4.71 -14.48 14.35
C GLN A 41 4.06 -15.01 13.05
N CYS A 42 2.97 -14.37 12.60
CA CYS A 42 2.24 -14.82 11.42
C CYS A 42 2.70 -14.08 10.16
N SER A 43 2.55 -14.72 9.01
CA SER A 43 2.88 -14.11 7.72
C SER A 43 1.80 -14.36 6.67
N LEU A 44 1.73 -13.43 5.71
CA LEU A 44 0.93 -13.51 4.51
C LEU A 44 1.83 -13.14 3.32
N SER A 45 1.72 -13.90 2.24
CA SER A 45 2.31 -13.58 0.94
C SER A 45 1.27 -13.87 -0.12
N SER A 46 0.93 -12.87 -0.92
CA SER A 46 -0.20 -12.93 -1.83
C SER A 46 -0.04 -11.95 -2.99
N SER A 47 -0.98 -12.01 -3.92
CA SER A 47 -1.18 -10.94 -4.89
C SER A 47 -2.31 -10.00 -4.47
N TYR A 48 -2.25 -8.76 -4.95
CA TYR A 48 -3.29 -7.76 -4.71
C TYR A 48 -3.69 -7.01 -5.98
N ALA A 49 -4.92 -6.51 -5.97
CA ALA A 49 -5.40 -5.52 -6.93
C ALA A 49 -5.61 -4.18 -6.22
N ALA A 50 -5.18 -3.08 -6.84
CA ALA A 50 -5.44 -1.72 -6.37
C ALA A 50 -6.45 -1.02 -7.27
N LYS A 51 -7.42 -0.33 -6.66
CA LYS A 51 -8.43 0.44 -7.39
C LYS A 51 -8.72 1.74 -6.66
N GLY A 52 -8.63 2.87 -7.38
CA GLY A 52 -9.01 4.16 -6.83
C GLY A 52 -10.51 4.29 -6.64
N ILE A 53 -10.91 4.99 -5.58
CA ILE A 53 -12.30 5.34 -5.30
C ILE A 53 -12.61 6.69 -5.97
N PRO A 54 -13.56 6.76 -6.92
CA PRO A 54 -13.89 8.01 -7.57
C PRO A 54 -14.58 8.96 -6.57
N PRO A 55 -14.31 10.28 -6.62
CA PRO A 55 -14.86 11.27 -5.69
C PRO A 55 -16.40 11.27 -5.62
N GLN A 56 -17.07 10.91 -6.72
CA GLN A 56 -18.53 10.86 -6.82
C GLN A 56 -19.18 9.80 -5.93
N MET A 57 -18.44 8.76 -5.51
CA MET A 57 -18.96 7.74 -4.59
C MET A 57 -18.95 8.17 -3.12
N ILE A 58 -18.17 9.20 -2.77
CA ILE A 58 -18.10 9.76 -1.41
C ILE A 58 -19.36 10.63 -1.15
N THR A 59 -19.79 11.41 -2.15
CA THR A 59 -20.95 12.31 -2.04
C THR A 59 -22.29 11.56 -1.91
N ASN A 60 -22.42 10.39 -2.53
CA ASN A 60 -23.68 9.63 -2.52
C ASN A 60 -23.96 8.88 -1.21
N GLN A 61 -22.99 8.73 -0.30
CA GLN A 61 -23.28 8.22 1.05
C GLN A 61 -23.85 9.29 2.00
N MET A 62 -23.58 10.58 1.75
CA MET A 62 -24.07 11.68 2.60
C MET A 62 -25.47 12.18 2.24
N MET A 63 -25.92 11.97 1.00
CA MET A 63 -27.23 12.39 0.52
C MET A 63 -28.08 11.14 0.35
N GLY A 64 -29.07 10.90 1.22
CA GLY A 64 -29.96 9.72 1.25
C GLY A 64 -30.86 9.56 0.02
N PHE A 65 -30.28 9.59 -1.18
CA PHE A 65 -30.94 9.48 -2.45
C PHE A 65 -30.91 8.01 -2.93
N ASN A 66 -32.10 7.39 -2.90
CA ASN A 66 -32.41 6.09 -3.49
C ASN A 66 -32.21 6.10 -5.03
N SER A 67 -30.96 6.04 -5.50
CA SER A 67 -30.65 5.73 -6.89
C SER A 67 -30.13 4.29 -7.03
N PRO A 68 -30.55 3.54 -8.08
CA PRO A 68 -30.18 2.15 -8.26
C PRO A 68 -28.67 2.04 -8.52
N MET A 69 -27.96 1.45 -7.56
CA MET A 69 -26.51 1.25 -7.56
C MET A 69 -26.03 0.45 -8.79
N MET A 70 -25.07 1.03 -9.51
CA MET A 70 -24.12 0.23 -10.30
C MET A 70 -23.30 -0.63 -9.34
N THR A 71 -23.50 -1.94 -9.45
CA THR A 71 -22.89 -3.01 -8.64
C THR A 71 -21.37 -3.07 -8.78
N MET A 72 -20.64 -2.37 -7.91
CA MET A 72 -19.44 -2.97 -7.31
C MET A 72 -19.95 -4.05 -6.35
N GLY A 73 -19.36 -5.26 -6.39
CA GLY A 73 -19.83 -6.45 -5.67
C GLY A 73 -20.42 -6.16 -4.28
N ARG A 74 -21.62 -6.71 -4.06
CA ARG A 74 -22.46 -6.53 -2.87
C ARG A 74 -21.59 -6.56 -1.60
N ASN A 75 -21.63 -5.49 -0.80
CA ASN A 75 -21.14 -5.37 0.59
C ASN A 75 -19.79 -4.66 0.84
N TYR A 76 -19.18 -3.96 -0.12
CA TYR A 76 -18.04 -3.09 0.23
C TYR A 76 -18.50 -1.79 0.90
N LYS A 77 -18.02 -1.53 2.12
CA LYS A 77 -18.17 -0.25 2.79
C LYS A 77 -16.98 0.64 2.40
N ILE A 78 -17.27 1.81 1.84
CA ILE A 78 -16.27 2.86 1.62
C ILE A 78 -15.95 3.50 2.98
N HIS A 79 -14.68 3.66 3.28
CA HIS A 79 -14.20 4.32 4.50
C HIS A 79 -14.03 5.82 4.31
N ASP A 80 -14.08 6.57 5.40
CA ASP A 80 -13.84 8.01 5.35
C ASP A 80 -12.39 8.29 4.93
N GLY A 81 -12.21 9.22 3.99
CA GLY A 81 -10.89 9.52 3.41
C GLY A 81 -10.28 8.41 2.56
N GLU A 82 -11.03 7.36 2.20
CA GLU A 82 -10.53 6.28 1.35
C GLU A 82 -10.24 6.76 -0.08
N GLU A 83 -8.99 6.61 -0.51
CA GLU A 83 -8.54 6.96 -1.86
C GLU A 83 -8.38 5.72 -2.75
N ILE A 84 -7.86 4.64 -2.18
CA ILE A 84 -7.52 3.41 -2.90
C ILE A 84 -7.97 2.21 -2.07
N LYS A 85 -8.76 1.34 -2.70
CA LYS A 85 -9.05 0.01 -2.19
C LYS A 85 -7.98 -0.98 -2.63
N LEU A 86 -7.49 -1.79 -1.69
CA LEU A 86 -6.64 -2.94 -1.96
C LEU A 86 -7.47 -4.22 -1.79
N THR A 87 -7.49 -5.07 -2.81
CA THR A 87 -8.13 -6.39 -2.74
C THR A 87 -7.05 -7.46 -2.76
N VAL A 88 -6.88 -8.18 -1.66
CA VAL A 88 -5.87 -9.24 -1.53
C VAL A 88 -6.49 -10.59 -1.91
N MET A 89 -5.84 -11.32 -2.82
CA MET A 89 -6.42 -12.51 -3.45
C MET A 89 -6.48 -13.72 -2.51
N ASN A 90 -5.42 -13.92 -1.72
CA ASN A 90 -5.39 -14.87 -0.62
C ASN A 90 -5.11 -14.11 0.69
N PRO A 91 -6.16 -13.79 1.47
CA PRO A 91 -6.03 -12.98 2.68
C PRO A 91 -5.63 -13.78 3.92
N SER A 92 -5.27 -15.07 3.79
CA SER A 92 -4.93 -15.90 4.95
C SER A 92 -3.58 -15.50 5.54
N ILE A 93 -3.55 -15.19 6.83
CA ILE A 93 -2.34 -14.91 7.58
C ILE A 93 -2.04 -16.13 8.46
N CYS A 94 -0.91 -16.78 8.21
CA CYS A 94 -0.59 -18.09 8.74
C CYS A 94 0.53 -18.06 9.78
N ALA A 95 0.45 -18.93 10.77
CA ALA A 95 1.56 -19.34 11.64
C ALA A 95 1.77 -20.85 11.47
N ASP A 96 3.01 -21.28 11.23
CA ASP A 96 3.35 -22.70 11.03
C ASP A 96 2.45 -23.43 10.00
N GLY A 97 2.11 -22.72 8.92
CA GLY A 97 1.24 -23.23 7.85
C GLY A 97 -0.26 -23.27 8.17
N LYS A 98 -0.69 -22.87 9.37
CA LYS A 98 -2.10 -22.80 9.78
C LYS A 98 -2.62 -21.37 9.70
N ALA A 99 -3.78 -21.16 9.07
CA ALA A 99 -4.42 -19.84 9.01
C ALA A 99 -4.95 -19.42 10.39
N VAL A 100 -4.29 -18.47 11.03
CA VAL A 100 -4.65 -17.94 12.36
C VAL A 100 -5.51 -16.69 12.23
N TYR A 101 -5.22 -15.84 11.24
CA TYR A 101 -5.98 -14.64 10.95
C TYR A 101 -6.39 -14.57 9.47
N SER A 102 -7.35 -13.69 9.17
CA SER A 102 -7.78 -13.32 7.83
C SER A 102 -7.68 -11.80 7.67
N LEU A 103 -7.11 -11.34 6.56
CA LEU A 103 -7.14 -9.93 6.16
C LEU A 103 -8.48 -9.62 5.45
N GLU A 104 -9.41 -9.00 6.16
CA GLU A 104 -10.77 -8.76 5.66
C GLU A 104 -10.82 -7.52 4.75
N GLU A 105 -10.13 -6.46 5.14
CA GLU A 105 -10.16 -5.18 4.43
C GLU A 105 -8.76 -4.56 4.41
N ALA A 106 -8.44 -3.90 3.30
CA ALA A 106 -7.21 -3.14 3.14
C ALA A 106 -7.48 -1.93 2.25
N TRP A 107 -7.15 -0.73 2.74
CA TRP A 107 -7.32 0.50 1.97
C TRP A 107 -6.25 1.52 2.31
N TYR A 108 -6.05 2.46 1.39
CA TYR A 108 -5.14 3.58 1.57
C TYR A 108 -5.93 4.88 1.45
N GLY A 109 -5.61 5.82 2.33
CA GLY A 109 -6.19 7.16 2.35
C GLY A 109 -5.39 8.09 3.24
N ASN A 110 -5.27 9.37 2.87
CA ASN A 110 -4.59 10.38 3.68
C ASN A 110 -3.15 10.03 4.09
N GLY A 111 -2.43 9.25 3.26
CA GLY A 111 -1.07 8.81 3.56
C GLY A 111 -0.94 7.62 4.51
N ILE A 112 -2.04 7.02 4.95
CA ILE A 112 -2.09 5.88 5.87
C ILE A 112 -2.59 4.65 5.12
N LEU A 113 -1.97 3.51 5.37
CA LEU A 113 -2.46 2.20 4.95
C LEU A 113 -3.21 1.56 6.12
N HIS A 114 -4.51 1.32 5.93
CA HIS A 114 -5.38 0.71 6.92
C HIS A 114 -5.62 -0.76 6.58
N LEU A 115 -5.60 -1.61 7.59
CA LEU A 115 -5.88 -3.04 7.48
C LEU A 115 -6.89 -3.45 8.55
N VAL A 116 -7.82 -4.32 8.22
CA VAL A 116 -8.69 -5.00 9.19
C VAL A 116 -8.37 -6.48 9.19
N VAL A 117 -7.82 -6.94 10.31
CA VAL A 117 -7.45 -8.34 10.52
C VAL A 117 -8.47 -9.00 11.44
N MET A 118 -8.98 -10.15 11.05
CA MET A 118 -9.89 -10.96 11.87
C MET A 118 -9.15 -12.18 12.43
N ASN A 119 -9.30 -12.44 13.72
CA ASN A 119 -8.83 -13.68 14.34
C ASN A 119 -9.80 -14.81 14.01
N ASN A 120 -9.28 -15.92 13.45
CA ASN A 120 -10.12 -17.03 13.00
C ASN A 120 -10.73 -17.82 14.15
N THR A 121 -10.18 -17.71 15.36
CA THR A 121 -10.61 -18.46 16.56
C THR A 121 -11.80 -17.78 17.25
N ASP A 122 -11.65 -16.51 17.63
CA ASP A 122 -12.66 -15.78 18.40
C ASP A 122 -13.52 -14.82 17.56
N LYS A 123 -13.19 -14.67 16.26
CA LYS A 123 -13.85 -13.77 15.30
C LYS A 123 -13.74 -12.29 15.65
N SER A 124 -12.85 -11.93 16.58
CA SER A 124 -12.52 -10.53 16.87
C SER A 124 -11.85 -9.88 15.65
N LYS A 125 -12.13 -8.60 15.45
CA LYS A 125 -11.53 -7.77 14.39
C LYS A 125 -10.63 -6.71 15.01
N THR A 126 -9.47 -6.52 14.42
CA THR A 126 -8.49 -5.51 14.80
C THR A 126 -8.20 -4.64 13.59
N GLU A 127 -8.38 -3.33 13.74
CA GLU A 127 -7.95 -2.34 12.76
C GLU A 127 -6.51 -1.91 13.05
N ILE A 128 -5.70 -1.84 12.00
CA ILE A 128 -4.27 -1.55 12.06
C ILE A 128 -3.99 -0.41 11.09
N GLU A 129 -3.43 0.68 11.63
CA GLU A 129 -2.96 1.82 10.85
C GLU A 129 -1.45 1.73 10.66
N LEU A 130 -1.02 1.77 9.40
CA LEU A 130 0.37 1.68 8.99
C LEU A 130 0.81 2.99 8.35
N SER A 131 1.98 3.47 8.77
CA SER A 131 2.65 4.60 8.11
C SER A 131 3.72 4.07 7.19
N LYS A 132 3.90 4.72 6.05
CA LYS A 132 4.98 4.38 5.12
C LYS A 132 6.32 4.62 5.81
N GLU A 133 7.18 3.61 5.84
CA GLU A 133 8.57 3.81 6.23
C GLU A 133 9.14 4.87 5.29
N LYS A 134 9.61 5.97 5.87
CA LYS A 134 10.42 6.91 5.12
C LYS A 134 11.63 6.11 4.64
N PRO A 135 12.00 6.16 3.35
CA PRO A 135 13.29 5.65 2.94
C PRO A 135 14.31 6.29 3.89
N ASP A 136 15.13 5.47 4.53
CA ASP A 136 16.16 5.98 5.41
C ASP A 136 17.16 6.73 4.52
N PHE A 137 16.96 8.04 4.37
CA PHE A 137 17.79 8.90 3.54
C PHE A 137 19.13 9.22 4.24
N SER A 138 19.47 8.54 5.34
CA SER A 138 20.75 8.71 6.04
C SER A 138 21.95 8.11 5.30
N GLU A 139 21.76 7.44 4.17
CA GLU A 139 22.87 6.97 3.32
C GLU A 139 22.78 7.50 1.89
N GLN A 140 22.65 8.82 1.75
CA GLN A 140 23.22 9.51 0.59
C GLN A 140 24.71 9.75 0.86
N SER A 141 25.53 8.70 0.77
CA SER A 141 26.97 8.87 0.74
C SER A 141 27.40 9.07 -0.72
N VAL A 142 27.84 10.29 -1.03
CA VAL A 142 28.72 10.51 -2.17
C VAL A 142 29.92 9.58 -1.96
N ARG A 143 30.07 8.57 -2.82
CA ARG A 143 31.27 7.72 -2.80
C ARG A 143 32.46 8.63 -3.14
N GLU A 144 33.62 8.39 -2.53
CA GLU A 144 34.86 9.19 -2.74
C GLU A 144 35.26 9.32 -4.23
N ASP A 145 34.71 8.47 -5.10
CA ASP A 145 34.89 8.50 -6.56
C ASP A 145 33.99 9.51 -7.32
N GLY A 146 33.19 10.34 -6.63
CA GLY A 146 32.36 11.38 -7.27
C GLY A 146 31.12 10.84 -8.00
N ILE A 147 30.69 9.62 -7.69
CA ILE A 147 29.50 8.97 -8.28
C ILE A 147 28.33 9.01 -7.28
N TYR A 148 27.20 9.57 -7.73
CA TYR A 148 25.92 9.60 -7.04
C TYR A 148 24.97 8.51 -7.58
N SER A 149 24.39 7.74 -6.67
CA SER A 149 23.30 6.81 -6.98
C SER A 149 21.97 7.38 -6.48
N CYS A 150 21.03 7.56 -7.42
CA CYS A 150 19.70 8.07 -7.13
C CYS A 150 18.68 6.94 -6.98
N THR A 151 17.67 7.14 -6.13
CA THR A 151 16.54 6.21 -5.95
C THR A 151 15.74 5.95 -7.23
N CYS A 152 15.90 6.78 -8.27
CA CYS A 152 15.26 6.56 -9.56
C CYS A 152 16.03 5.58 -10.47
N GLY A 153 17.18 5.06 -10.02
CA GLY A 153 18.04 4.15 -10.79
C GLY A 153 19.21 4.82 -11.51
N TYR A 154 19.30 6.16 -11.49
CA TYR A 154 20.46 6.87 -12.04
C TYR A 154 21.71 6.60 -11.21
N THR A 155 22.81 6.19 -11.85
CA THR A 155 24.14 6.13 -11.24
C THR A 155 25.11 6.85 -12.16
N GLY A 156 25.75 7.91 -11.65
CA GLY A 156 26.61 8.76 -12.46
C GLY A 156 27.21 9.91 -11.66
N PRO A 157 27.90 10.87 -12.31
CA PRO A 157 28.56 11.97 -11.62
C PRO A 157 27.58 12.83 -10.78
N VAL A 158 28.08 13.37 -9.67
CA VAL A 158 27.33 14.27 -8.78
C VAL A 158 27.07 15.61 -9.50
N GLY A 159 25.80 15.91 -9.78
CA GLY A 159 25.32 17.23 -10.21
C GLY A 159 24.54 17.94 -9.09
N LYS A 160 23.90 19.09 -9.38
CA LYS A 160 22.95 19.72 -8.43
C LYS A 160 21.59 19.01 -8.38
N PHE A 161 21.21 18.36 -9.48
CA PHE A 161 19.96 17.64 -9.65
C PHE A 161 20.20 16.35 -10.41
N CYS A 162 19.42 15.31 -10.11
CA CYS A 162 19.42 14.07 -10.86
C CYS A 162 18.82 14.31 -12.26
N PRO A 163 19.52 13.93 -13.36
CA PRO A 163 19.02 14.16 -14.72
C PRO A 163 17.78 13.34 -15.05
N GLU A 164 17.57 12.21 -14.36
CA GLU A 164 16.45 11.30 -14.62
C GLU A 164 15.16 11.69 -13.89
N CYS A 165 15.26 12.22 -12.66
CA CYS A 165 14.08 12.50 -11.84
C CYS A 165 13.98 13.93 -11.30
N GLY A 166 14.96 14.79 -11.58
CA GLY A 166 14.98 16.19 -11.14
C GLY A 166 15.16 16.38 -9.63
N LYS A 167 15.34 15.31 -8.85
CA LYS A 167 15.60 15.41 -7.40
C LYS A 167 16.92 16.12 -7.17
N LYS A 168 16.92 17.06 -6.23
CA LYS A 168 18.14 17.72 -5.75
C LYS A 168 19.08 16.67 -5.17
N ILE A 169 20.34 16.73 -5.57
CA ILE A 169 21.41 15.92 -4.99
C ILE A 169 21.93 16.74 -3.82
N GLU A 170 21.68 16.29 -2.60
CA GLU A 170 22.27 16.91 -1.42
C GLU A 170 23.66 16.27 -1.23
N GLY A 171 24.69 17.09 -1.37
CA GLY A 171 26.09 16.72 -1.17
C GLY A 171 26.62 17.35 0.10
#